data_AF-A0A1X7CSW6-F1
#
_entry.id   AF-A0A1X7CSW6-F1
#
_cell.length_a   1.000
_cell.length_b   1.000
_cell.length_c   1.000
_cell.angle_alpha   90.00
_cell.angle_beta   90.00
_cell.angle_gamma   90.00
#
_symmetry.space_group_name_H-M   'P 1'
#
loop_
_entity.id
_entity.type
_entity.pdbx_description
1 polymer ?
#
loop_
_entity_poly.entity_id
_entity_poly.type
_entity_poly.pdbx_seq_one_letter_code
_entity_poly.pdbx_strand_id
1 'polypeptide(L)' 'MSEFFETTFGPAELEILESALEQWCDERQVSKHSADATLAAEIFINLFREGNKTLPDLQQAASRHKWLAEGSVGA' A
#
# COMPACT_ATOMS: atom_id res chain seq x y z
N MET A 1 -10.97 23.27 -7.52
CA MET A 1 -10.96 21.81 -7.74
C MET A 1 -9.78 21.27 -6.95
N SER A 2 -10.02 20.93 -5.68
CA SER A 2 -8.98 20.49 -4.74
C SER A 2 -9.46 19.31 -3.90
N GLU A 3 -10.27 18.42 -4.48
CA GLU A 3 -10.69 17.14 -3.86
C GLU A 3 -9.49 16.18 -3.64
N PHE A 4 -8.27 16.63 -3.93
CA PHE A 4 -7.03 15.87 -3.76
C PHE A 4 -6.54 15.75 -2.31
N PHE A 5 -7.02 16.58 -1.37
CA PHE A 5 -6.49 16.63 0.01
C PHE A 5 -7.53 16.36 1.11
N GLU A 6 -8.79 16.06 0.79
CA GLU A 6 -9.87 15.90 1.78
C GLU A 6 -10.14 14.44 2.20
N THR A 7 -9.21 13.50 1.97
CA THR A 7 -9.26 12.21 2.69
C THR A 7 -8.39 12.34 3.93
N THR A 8 -8.98 12.84 5.02
CA THR A 8 -8.47 12.54 6.35
C THR A 8 -8.59 11.04 6.54
N PHE A 9 -7.49 10.31 6.41
CA PHE A 9 -7.46 8.89 6.75
C PHE A 9 -7.84 8.76 8.22
N GLY A 10 -9.02 8.18 8.48
CA GLY A 10 -9.44 7.81 9.81
C GLY A 10 -8.53 6.72 10.40
N PRO A 11 -8.62 6.46 11.71
CA PRO A 11 -7.85 5.41 12.37
C PRO A 11 -8.13 4.03 11.75
N ALA A 12 -9.35 3.79 11.25
CA ALA A 12 -9.70 2.56 10.56
C ALA A 12 -9.02 2.43 9.19
N GLU A 13 -8.98 3.51 8.40
CA GLU A 13 -8.26 3.48 7.12
C GLU A 13 -6.76 3.30 7.29
N LEU A 14 -6.17 3.96 8.30
CA LEU A 14 -4.77 3.78 8.65
C LEU A 14 -4.45 2.34 9.06
N GLU A 15 -5.31 1.71 9.87
CA GLU A 15 -5.16 0.31 10.26
C GLU A 15 -5.19 -0.64 9.05
N ILE A 16 -6.06 -0.36 8.07
CA ILE A 16 -6.15 -1.14 6.83
C ILE A 16 -4.87 -0.98 6.00
N LEU A 17 -4.39 0.24 5.82
CA LEU A 17 -3.17 0.54 5.07
C LEU A 17 -1.92 -0.06 5.74
N GLU A 18 -1.84 0.07 7.07
CA GLU A 18 -0.76 -0.50 7.88
C GLU A 18 -0.77 -2.03 7.78
N SER A 19 -1.93 -2.67 7.96
CA SER A 19 -2.07 -4.12 7.84
C SER A 19 -1.73 -4.66 6.45
N ALA A 20 -2.05 -3.90 5.38
CA ALA A 20 -1.70 -4.26 4.01
C ALA A 20 -0.20 -4.12 3.75
N LEU A 21 0.42 -3.05 4.26
CA LEU A 21 1.85 -2.81 4.17
C LEU A 21 2.66 -3.82 4.98
N GLU A 22 2.23 -4.15 6.20
CA GLU A 22 2.87 -5.14 7.06
C GLU A 22 2.84 -6.53 6.42
N GLN A 23 1.70 -6.96 5.87
CA GLN A 23 1.64 -8.21 5.11
C GLN A 23 2.58 -8.20 3.92
N TRP A 24 2.58 -7.12 3.14
CA TRP A 24 3.46 -7.02 1.97
C TRP A 24 4.94 -7.06 2.35
N CYS A 25 5.32 -6.41 3.46
CA CYS A 25 6.67 -6.45 4.03
C CYS A 25 7.03 -7.84 4.53
N ASP A 26 6.13 -8.53 5.23
CA ASP A 26 6.34 -9.88 5.75
C ASP A 26 6.56 -10.89 4.62
N GLU A 27 5.70 -10.86 3.59
CA GLU A 27 5.81 -11.71 2.40
C GLU A 27 7.15 -11.55 1.66
N ARG A 28 7.69 -10.34 1.63
CA ARG A 28 8.93 -10.00 0.91
C ARG A 28 10.15 -9.90 1.83
N GLN A 29 9.98 -10.17 3.12
CA GLN A 29 10.99 -10.00 4.16
C GLN A 29 11.67 -8.62 4.12
N VAL A 30 10.93 -7.56 3.79
CA VAL A 30 11.44 -6.20 3.73
C VAL A 30 11.22 -5.50 5.06
N SER A 31 12.19 -4.69 5.48
CA SER A 31 12.04 -3.90 6.68
C SER A 31 11.04 -2.77 6.45
N LYS A 32 10.09 -2.57 7.36
CA LYS A 32 9.12 -1.46 7.30
C LYS A 32 9.75 -0.05 7.28
N HIS A 33 11.05 0.04 7.57
CA HIS A 33 11.83 1.27 7.53
C HIS A 33 12.68 1.40 6.24
N SER A 34 12.55 0.47 5.29
CA SER A 34 13.26 0.56 4.01
C SER A 34 12.61 1.58 3.08
N ALA A 35 13.37 1.96 2.04
CA ALA A 35 12.83 2.77 0.95
C ALA A 35 11.66 2.05 0.26
N ASP A 36 11.73 0.73 0.13
CA ASP A 36 10.65 -0.09 -0.44
C ASP A 36 9.37 -0.05 0.39
N ALA A 37 9.46 -0.11 1.73
CA ALA A 37 8.28 0.00 2.58
C ALA A 37 7.63 1.38 2.48
N THR A 38 8.43 2.44 2.39
CA THR A 38 7.93 3.80 2.16
C THR A 38 7.18 3.88 0.82
N LEU A 39 7.79 3.35 -0.25
CA LEU A 39 7.20 3.38 -1.59
C LEU A 39 5.94 2.52 -1.67
N ALA A 40 5.95 1.35 -1.01
CA ALA A 40 4.78 0.49 -0.90
C ALA A 40 3.63 1.21 -0.19
N ALA A 41 3.90 1.93 0.90
CA ALA A 41 2.91 2.72 1.62
C ALA A 41 2.28 3.78 0.71
N GLU A 42 3.08 4.51 -0.07
CA GLU A 42 2.58 5.49 -1.03
C GLU A 42 1.67 4.86 -2.09
N ILE A 43 2.04 3.68 -2.60
CA ILE A 43 1.21 2.95 -3.57
C ILE A 43 -0.09 2.48 -2.92
N PHE A 44 -0.06 1.91 -1.72
CA PHE A 44 -1.27 1.51 -1.00
C PHE A 44 -2.21 2.69 -0.73
N ILE A 45 -1.66 3.86 -0.39
CA ILE A 45 -2.42 5.10 -0.24
C ILE A 45 -3.08 5.49 -1.57
N ASN A 46 -2.35 5.40 -2.69
CA ASN A 46 -2.91 5.71 -4.00
C ASN A 46 -4.04 4.75 -4.38
N LEU A 47 -3.82 3.45 -4.21
CA LEU A 47 -4.82 2.41 -4.46
C LEU A 47 -6.08 2.62 -3.61
N PHE A 48 -5.91 2.97 -2.33
CA PHE A 48 -7.04 3.26 -1.45
C PHE A 48 -7.90 4.42 -1.96
N ARG A 49 -7.24 5.46 -2.47
CA ARG A 49 -7.91 6.63 -3.06
C ARG A 49 -8.60 6.32 -4.39
N GLU A 50 -8.11 5.36 -5.15
CA GLU A 50 -8.74 4.88 -6.38
C GLU A 50 -10.06 4.13 -6.13
N GLY A 51 -10.38 3.81 -4.88
CA GLY A 51 -11.60 3.13 -4.47
C GLY A 51 -11.37 1.84 -3.71
N ASN A 52 -10.10 1.43 -3.53
CA ASN A 52 -9.75 0.18 -2.85
C ASN A 52 -9.78 0.36 -1.32
N LYS A 53 -10.99 0.47 -0.77
CA LYS A 53 -11.20 0.85 0.64
C LYS A 53 -11.07 -0.28 1.67
N THR A 54 -10.71 -1.49 1.24
CA THR A 54 -10.63 -2.66 2.11
C THR A 54 -9.30 -3.39 1.94
N LEU A 55 -8.86 -4.03 3.00
CA LEU A 55 -7.64 -4.85 3.01
C LEU A 55 -7.55 -5.85 1.85
N PRO A 56 -8.55 -6.73 1.60
CA PRO A 56 -8.46 -7.69 0.50
C PRO A 56 -8.41 -7.02 -0.89
N ASP A 57 -9.03 -5.85 -1.04
CA ASP A 57 -9.03 -5.11 -2.30
C ASP A 57 -7.66 -4.46 -2.56
N LEU A 58 -7.06 -3.88 -1.52
CA LEU A 58 -5.68 -3.38 -1.57
C LEU A 58 -4.68 -4.50 -1.89
N GLN A 59 -4.84 -5.69 -1.30
CA GLN A 59 -3.97 -6.83 -1.58
C GLN A 59 -4.11 -7.31 -3.03
N GLN A 60 -5.34 -7.37 -3.53
CA GLN A 60 -5.59 -7.73 -4.92
C GLN A 60 -5.00 -6.69 -5.89
N ALA A 61 -5.19 -5.40 -5.59
CA ALA A 61 -4.63 -4.32 -6.37
C ALA A 61 -3.09 -4.29 -6.30
N ALA A 62 -2.51 -4.54 -5.13
CA ALA A 62 -1.07 -4.70 -4.94
C ALA A 62 -0.50 -5.87 -5.76
N SER A 63 -1.21 -7.00 -5.79
CA SER A 63 -0.84 -8.16 -6.62
C SER A 63 -0.91 -7.87 -8.12
N ARG A 64 -1.70 -6.88 -8.55
CA ARG A 64 -1.77 -6.40 -9.94
C ARG A 64 -0.75 -5.31 -10.24
N HIS A 65 -0.24 -4.63 -9.22
CA HIS A 65 0.78 -3.60 -9.34
C HIS A 65 2.13 -4.26 -9.59
N LYS A 66 2.68 -4.13 -10.80
CA LYS A 66 3.96 -4.78 -11.15
C LYS A 66 5.09 -4.53 -10.15
N TRP A 67 5.22 -3.30 -9.63
CA TRP A 67 6.27 -3.00 -8.65
C TRP A 67 6.07 -3.72 -7.31
N LEU A 68 4.82 -3.75 -6.81
CA LEU A 68 4.50 -4.47 -5.58
C LEU A 68 4.58 -5.98 -5.80
N ALA A 69 4.04 -6.50 -6.91
CA ALA A 69 3.99 -7.92 -7.25
C ALA A 69 5.36 -8.50 -7.57
N GLU A 70 6.21 -7.76 -8.28
CA GLU A 70 7.49 -8.26 -8.79
C GLU A 70 8.69 -7.89 -7.91
N GLY A 71 8.45 -7.19 -6.78
CA GLY A 71 9.39 -6.96 -5.68
C GLY A 71 10.84 -6.93 -6.12
N SER A 72 11.23 -5.88 -6.85
CA SER A 72 12.60 -5.67 -7.34
C SER A 72 13.36 -6.96 -7.68
N VAL A 73 12.98 -7.67 -8.76
CA VAL A 73 13.97 -8.50 -9.45
C VAL A 73 14.98 -7.54 -10.09
N GLY A 74 16.07 -7.31 -9.38
CA GLY A 74 17.13 -6.40 -9.76
C GLY A 74 18.40 -6.89 -9.10
N ALA A 75 19.21 -7.58 -9.90
CA ALA A 75 20.50 -8.18 -9.57
C ALA A 75 21.53 -7.22 -8.97
#